data_AF-A0A7V3PRB5-F1
#
_entry.id   AF-A0A7V3PRB5-F1
#
_cell.length_a   1.000
_cell.length_b   1.000
_cell.length_c   1.000
_cell.angle_alpha   90.00
_cell.angle_beta   90.00
_cell.angle_gamma   90.00
#
_symmetry.space_group_name_H-M   'P 1'
#
loop_
_entity.id
_entity.type
_entity.pdbx_description
1 polymer ?
#
loop_
_entity_poly.entity_id
_entity_poly.type
_entity_poly.pdbx_seq_one_letter_code
_entity_poly.pdbx_strand_id
1 'polypeptide(L)'
;MTVGLPEPFPRLKSVQTDDRNPAIRLFGKRFFADQGALELLAELLGVAFSHKRIGSGSLICGRLPAQEELSHWPDESHLHYRPAVKLNLKLFALLEASRIDSRPAVHVQHYIDLTRRLEARIQTNEGSAQEVVEWLSDLLRGFQGAGATRTWCAQVFFPITPAFLARETIWNASVANGDGVDDWDTITQGFAHYFSVNRHDFLARGGELLYLQLCNALATDAAVLNGFVAGLRAVEPEAIAPEEEDPRQLHALLERGLQGLSGPSAALDTLVEVIEEL
;
A
#
# COMPACT_ATOMS: atom_id res chain seq x y z
N MET A 1 40.23 -2.37 -7.02
CA MET A 1 39.10 -1.69 -7.67
C MET A 1 38.58 -0.68 -6.67
N THR A 2 38.58 0.62 -6.98
CA THR A 2 37.89 1.61 -6.15
C THR A 2 36.41 1.25 -6.17
N VAL A 3 35.86 0.85 -5.02
CA VAL A 3 34.44 0.54 -4.90
C VAL A 3 33.69 1.84 -5.20
N GLY A 4 33.09 1.90 -6.38
CA GLY A 4 32.23 3.02 -6.76
C GLY A 4 31.05 3.10 -5.81
N LEU A 5 30.49 4.31 -5.65
CA LEU A 5 29.25 4.47 -4.90
C LEU A 5 28.12 3.67 -5.59
N PRO A 6 27.17 3.10 -4.82
CA PRO A 6 26.13 2.24 -5.40
C PRO A 6 25.24 3.02 -6.37
N GLU A 7 24.98 2.44 -7.53
CA GLU A 7 24.05 3.00 -8.53
C GLU A 7 22.59 2.86 -8.06
N PRO A 8 21.73 3.86 -8.34
CA PRO A 8 20.33 3.79 -7.97
C PRO A 8 19.57 2.76 -8.82
N PHE A 9 18.56 2.12 -8.21
CA PHE A 9 17.60 1.27 -8.90
C PHE A 9 16.16 1.78 -8.66
N PRO A 10 15.34 1.95 -9.71
CA PRO A 10 15.73 1.91 -11.12
C PRO A 10 16.69 3.06 -11.47
N ARG A 11 17.37 2.95 -12.61
CA ARG A 11 18.33 3.98 -13.06
C ARG A 11 17.59 5.23 -13.48
N LEU A 12 17.57 6.22 -12.60
CA LEU A 12 16.88 7.49 -12.78
C LEU A 12 17.88 8.64 -12.55
N LYS A 13 18.04 9.53 -13.52
CA LYS A 13 18.87 10.75 -13.40
C LYS A 13 18.39 11.65 -12.27
N SER A 14 17.08 11.66 -12.02
CA SER A 14 16.48 12.40 -10.89
C SER A 14 16.92 11.88 -9.52
N VAL A 15 17.43 10.65 -9.44
CA VAL A 15 17.95 10.02 -8.21
C VAL A 15 19.47 10.06 -8.16
N GLN A 16 20.15 10.50 -9.22
CA GLN A 16 21.59 10.77 -9.17
C GLN A 16 21.82 12.01 -8.29
N THR A 17 22.18 11.76 -7.03
CA THR A 17 22.49 12.80 -6.06
C THR A 17 23.99 13.04 -6.01
N ASP A 18 24.41 14.29 -5.81
CA ASP A 18 25.78 14.60 -5.33
C ASP A 18 26.02 14.11 -3.89
N ASP A 19 25.00 13.54 -3.24
CA ASP A 19 25.06 12.99 -1.89
C ASP A 19 26.04 11.81 -1.84
N ARG A 20 27.03 11.94 -0.95
CA ARG A 20 28.07 10.93 -0.73
C ARG A 20 27.63 9.85 0.23
N ASN A 21 26.48 10.00 0.89
CA ASN A 21 25.95 9.03 1.84
C ASN A 21 25.37 7.83 1.07
N PRO A 22 25.95 6.61 1.20
CA PRO A 22 25.45 5.43 0.52
C PRO A 22 24.01 5.08 0.90
N ALA A 23 23.60 5.35 2.14
CA ALA A 23 22.24 5.09 2.58
C ALA A 23 21.24 6.03 1.90
N ILE A 24 21.56 7.31 1.76
CA ILE A 24 20.68 8.25 1.04
C ILE A 24 20.61 7.89 -0.45
N ARG A 25 21.70 7.39 -1.04
CA ARG A 25 21.69 6.92 -2.44
C ARG A 25 20.85 5.66 -2.65
N LEU A 26 20.96 4.69 -1.75
CA LEU A 26 20.28 3.39 -1.84
C LEU A 26 18.81 3.45 -1.42
N PHE A 27 18.53 4.21 -0.37
CA PHE A 27 17.22 4.25 0.30
C PHE A 27 16.48 5.58 0.11
N GLY A 28 17.14 6.59 -0.46
CA GLY A 28 16.60 7.95 -0.46
C GLY A 28 16.40 8.48 0.97
N LYS A 29 15.61 9.55 1.09
CA LYS A 29 15.08 10.05 2.37
C LYS A 29 13.67 9.49 2.61
N ARG A 30 13.46 8.21 2.28
CA ARG A 30 12.13 7.57 2.25
C ARG A 30 11.80 6.74 3.50
N PHE A 31 12.81 6.39 4.30
CA PHE A 31 12.59 5.83 5.63
C PHE A 31 12.49 6.96 6.65
N PHE A 32 11.32 7.06 7.27
CA PHE A 32 11.04 8.00 8.35
C PHE A 32 10.98 7.24 9.67
N ALA A 33 11.57 7.80 10.72
CA ALA A 33 11.66 7.14 12.03
C ALA A 33 10.28 6.79 12.61
N ASP A 34 9.25 7.57 12.25
CA ASP A 34 7.88 7.39 12.74
C ASP A 34 7.06 6.41 11.89
N GLN A 35 7.60 5.89 10.78
CA GLN A 35 6.90 4.90 9.95
C GLN A 35 7.00 3.50 10.57
N GLY A 36 5.85 2.92 10.89
CA GLY A 36 5.77 1.59 11.52
C GLY A 36 5.90 0.43 10.54
N ALA A 37 6.25 -0.75 11.05
CA ALA A 37 6.35 -1.99 10.25
C ALA A 37 5.06 -2.31 9.48
N LEU A 38 3.90 -2.03 10.07
CA LEU A 38 2.60 -2.25 9.42
C LEU A 38 2.36 -1.32 8.23
N GLU A 39 2.85 -0.08 8.28
CA GLU A 39 2.75 0.87 7.18
C GLU A 39 3.69 0.48 6.04
N LEU A 40 4.91 0.08 6.37
CA LEU A 40 5.87 -0.48 5.42
C LEU A 40 5.29 -1.71 4.71
N LEU A 41 4.69 -2.63 5.48
CA LEU A 41 4.04 -3.82 4.94
C LEU A 41 2.85 -3.47 4.03
N ALA A 42 1.96 -2.58 4.49
CA ALA A 42 0.80 -2.15 3.70
C ALA A 42 1.21 -1.45 2.40
N GLU A 43 2.27 -0.65 2.41
CA GLU A 43 2.83 -0.04 1.20
C GLU A 43 3.43 -1.09 0.26
N LEU A 44 4.28 -1.99 0.77
CA LEU A 44 4.93 -3.03 -0.03
C LEU A 44 3.88 -3.92 -0.72
N LEU A 45 2.89 -4.38 0.05
CA LEU A 45 1.78 -5.17 -0.49
C LEU A 45 0.92 -4.29 -1.41
N GLY A 46 0.70 -3.02 -1.05
CA GLY A 46 0.01 -2.05 -1.90
C GLY A 46 0.61 -1.96 -3.30
N VAL A 47 1.93 -1.93 -3.42
CA VAL A 47 2.62 -2.01 -4.73
C VAL A 47 2.40 -3.38 -5.37
N ALA A 48 2.67 -4.47 -4.65
CA ALA A 48 2.60 -5.82 -5.18
C ALA A 48 1.20 -6.19 -5.74
N PHE A 49 0.13 -5.75 -5.09
CA PHE A 49 -1.25 -6.07 -5.44
C PHE A 49 -1.93 -5.03 -6.35
N SER A 50 -1.32 -3.87 -6.57
CA SER A 50 -1.86 -2.88 -7.50
C SER A 50 -1.60 -3.24 -8.95
N HIS A 51 -2.47 -2.75 -9.84
CA HIS A 51 -2.12 -2.60 -11.25
C HIS A 51 -0.87 -1.73 -11.35
N LYS A 52 0.15 -2.25 -12.03
CA LYS A 52 1.45 -1.61 -12.14
C LYS A 52 2.09 -1.86 -13.50
N ARG A 53 2.98 -0.95 -13.90
CA ARG A 53 3.77 -1.00 -15.14
C ARG A 53 5.09 -0.27 -14.97
N ILE A 54 6.05 -0.57 -15.82
CA ILE A 54 7.34 0.13 -15.89
C ILE A 54 7.27 1.15 -17.03
N GLY A 55 7.46 2.44 -16.72
CA GLY A 55 7.36 3.52 -17.70
C GLY A 55 6.07 3.46 -18.53
N SER A 56 6.21 3.47 -19.85
CA SER A 56 5.11 3.31 -20.81
C SER A 56 4.87 1.86 -21.27
N GLY A 57 5.46 0.88 -20.58
CA GLY A 57 5.32 -0.54 -20.90
C GLY A 57 3.93 -1.12 -20.62
N SER A 58 3.79 -2.43 -20.88
CA SER A 58 2.59 -3.20 -20.57
C SER A 58 2.33 -3.29 -19.06
N LEU A 59 1.08 -3.61 -18.71
CA LEU A 59 0.75 -3.95 -17.33
C LEU A 59 1.47 -5.23 -16.93
N ILE A 60 2.06 -5.22 -15.73
CA ILE A 60 2.65 -6.39 -15.10
C ILE A 60 1.50 -7.27 -14.56
N CYS A 61 1.44 -8.52 -15.02
CA CYS A 61 0.40 -9.46 -14.60
C CYS A 61 0.68 -10.10 -13.23
N GLY A 62 1.95 -10.20 -12.83
CA GLY A 62 2.38 -10.79 -11.55
C GLY A 62 2.37 -9.81 -10.37
N ARG A 63 2.69 -10.31 -9.18
CA ARG A 63 2.97 -9.49 -7.99
C ARG A 63 4.35 -8.84 -8.08
N LEU A 64 5.28 -9.52 -8.74
CA LEU A 64 6.58 -9.02 -9.18
C LEU A 64 6.63 -8.90 -10.71
N PRO A 65 7.45 -8.01 -11.29
CA PRO A 65 7.72 -8.02 -12.73
C PRO A 65 8.37 -9.35 -13.11
N ALA A 66 8.14 -9.82 -14.35
CA ALA A 66 8.78 -11.03 -14.83
C ALA A 66 10.31 -10.84 -14.90
N GLN A 67 11.06 -11.94 -14.85
CA GLN A 67 12.53 -11.90 -14.89
C GLN A 67 13.05 -11.11 -16.11
N GLU A 68 12.40 -11.28 -17.27
CA GLU A 68 12.75 -10.56 -18.50
C GLU A 68 12.58 -9.03 -18.36
N GLU A 69 11.52 -8.58 -17.67
CA GLU A 69 11.23 -7.16 -17.42
C GLU A 69 12.21 -6.57 -16.42
N LEU A 70 12.62 -7.35 -15.40
CA LEU A 70 13.62 -6.96 -14.40
C LEU A 70 15.00 -6.80 -15.03
N SER A 71 15.44 -7.76 -15.85
CA SER A 71 16.74 -7.72 -16.52
C SER A 71 16.85 -6.62 -17.57
N HIS A 72 15.72 -6.15 -18.10
CA HIS A 72 15.65 -5.10 -19.12
C HIS A 72 14.90 -3.85 -18.63
N TRP A 73 14.97 -3.54 -17.34
CA TRP A 73 14.35 -2.34 -16.79
C TRP A 73 14.94 -1.10 -17.51
N PRO A 74 14.14 -0.33 -18.27
CA PRO A 74 14.69 0.75 -19.08
C PRO A 74 15.18 1.91 -18.22
N ASP A 75 16.28 2.54 -18.63
CA ASP A 75 16.76 3.77 -18.01
C ASP A 75 15.66 4.85 -18.03
N GLU A 76 15.66 5.73 -17.03
CA GLU A 76 14.68 6.80 -16.85
C GLU A 76 13.21 6.34 -16.74
N SER A 77 12.97 5.05 -16.49
CA SER A 77 11.61 4.51 -16.35
C SER A 77 11.24 4.24 -14.90
N HIS A 78 10.19 4.92 -14.44
CA HIS A 78 9.64 4.74 -13.10
C HIS A 78 8.71 3.52 -13.04
N LEU A 79 8.59 2.91 -11.86
CA LEU A 79 7.47 2.03 -11.55
C LEU A 79 6.21 2.90 -11.34
N HIS A 80 5.18 2.66 -12.13
CA HIS A 80 3.88 3.30 -11.97
C HIS A 80 2.90 2.28 -11.40
N TYR A 81 2.21 2.64 -10.32
CA TYR A 81 1.19 1.83 -9.70
C TYR A 81 0.09 2.72 -9.11
N ARG A 82 -1.12 2.18 -8.93
CA ARG A 82 -2.26 2.94 -8.39
C ARG A 82 -3.09 2.07 -7.44
N PRO A 83 -2.83 2.14 -6.12
CA PRO A 83 -3.71 1.53 -5.12
C PRO A 83 -5.08 2.23 -5.12
N ALA A 84 -6.13 1.49 -4.81
CA ALA A 84 -7.49 2.03 -4.67
C ALA A 84 -7.62 2.88 -3.39
N VAL A 85 -8.43 3.94 -3.42
CA VAL A 85 -8.63 4.85 -2.27
C VAL A 85 -9.47 4.20 -1.17
N LYS A 86 -10.51 3.45 -1.56
CA LYS A 86 -11.42 2.72 -0.68
C LYS A 86 -12.12 3.59 0.37
N LEU A 87 -12.74 4.67 -0.09
CA LEU A 87 -13.21 5.75 0.78
C LEU A 87 -14.40 5.30 1.64
N ASN A 88 -15.35 4.55 1.06
CA ASN A 88 -16.52 4.05 1.77
C ASN A 88 -16.13 3.01 2.82
N LEU A 89 -15.25 2.07 2.48
CA LEU A 89 -14.69 1.08 3.40
C LEU A 89 -14.00 1.77 4.58
N LYS A 90 -13.11 2.73 4.30
CA LYS A 90 -12.42 3.49 5.35
C LYS A 90 -13.39 4.26 6.22
N LEU A 91 -14.40 4.91 5.62
CA LEU A 91 -15.38 5.67 6.37
C LEU A 91 -16.21 4.74 7.28
N PHE A 92 -16.75 3.66 6.71
CA PHE A 92 -17.56 2.68 7.42
C PHE A 92 -16.80 2.05 8.60
N ALA A 93 -15.56 1.62 8.37
CA ALA A 93 -14.80 0.90 9.39
C ALA A 93 -14.10 1.81 10.41
N LEU A 94 -13.62 2.99 9.99
CA LEU A 94 -12.62 3.76 10.75
C LEU A 94 -13.12 5.12 11.25
N LEU A 95 -14.30 5.61 10.81
CA LEU A 95 -14.83 6.89 11.29
C LEU A 95 -15.01 6.86 12.82
N GLU A 96 -15.65 5.82 13.34
CA GLU A 96 -15.92 5.68 14.78
C GLU A 96 -14.65 5.45 15.61
N ALA A 97 -13.59 4.93 14.98
CA ALA A 97 -12.27 4.76 15.61
C ALA A 97 -11.40 6.04 15.56
N SER A 98 -11.78 7.04 14.77
CA SER A 98 -11.04 8.31 14.68
C SER A 98 -11.44 9.30 15.79
N ARG A 99 -10.61 10.30 16.07
CA ARG A 99 -10.94 11.29 17.12
C ARG A 99 -12.18 12.11 16.75
N ILE A 100 -13.05 12.36 17.72
CA ILE A 100 -14.33 13.07 17.51
C ILE A 100 -14.13 14.46 16.90
N ASP A 101 -13.11 15.20 17.36
CA ASP A 101 -12.75 16.54 16.85
C ASP A 101 -12.24 16.53 15.39
N SER A 102 -11.87 15.36 14.88
CA SER A 102 -11.37 15.18 13.51
C SER A 102 -12.45 14.74 12.51
N ARG A 103 -13.73 14.66 12.92
CA ARG A 103 -14.85 14.17 12.08
C ARG A 103 -15.66 15.34 11.53
N PRO A 104 -15.52 15.70 10.24
CA PRO A 104 -16.40 16.69 9.60
C PRO A 104 -17.86 16.21 9.59
N ALA A 105 -18.80 17.14 9.78
CA ALA A 105 -20.23 16.84 9.81
C ALA A 105 -20.71 16.14 8.53
N VAL A 106 -20.23 16.58 7.38
CA VAL A 106 -20.50 15.96 6.06
C VAL A 106 -20.02 14.51 5.98
N HIS A 107 -18.90 14.15 6.61
CA HIS A 107 -18.42 12.75 6.66
C HIS A 107 -19.30 11.89 7.57
N VAL A 108 -19.76 12.45 8.70
CA VAL A 108 -20.70 11.77 9.60
C VAL A 108 -22.04 11.54 8.89
N GLN A 109 -22.51 12.53 8.14
CA GLN A 109 -23.74 12.42 7.38
C GLN A 109 -23.65 11.34 6.28
N HIS A 110 -22.52 11.29 5.56
CA HIS A 110 -22.28 10.22 4.58
C HIS A 110 -22.15 8.85 5.24
N TYR A 111 -21.52 8.74 6.41
CA TYR A 111 -21.47 7.49 7.17
C TYR A 111 -22.86 6.98 7.54
N ILE A 112 -23.76 7.87 8.00
CA ILE A 112 -25.15 7.50 8.31
C ILE A 112 -25.88 7.00 7.05
N ASP A 113 -25.68 7.66 5.91
CA ASP A 113 -26.27 7.21 4.65
C ASP A 113 -25.72 5.85 4.19
N LEU A 114 -24.39 5.68 4.24
CA LEU A 114 -23.69 4.45 3.90
C LEU A 114 -24.23 3.27 4.73
N THR A 115 -24.34 3.43 6.04
CA THR A 115 -24.89 2.45 6.99
C THR A 115 -26.34 2.09 6.63
N ARG A 116 -27.20 3.08 6.34
CA ARG A 116 -28.58 2.84 5.92
C ARG A 116 -28.67 2.06 4.61
N ARG A 117 -27.82 2.39 3.64
CA ARG A 117 -27.80 1.72 2.33
C ARG A 117 -27.28 0.29 2.42
N LEU A 118 -26.33 0.02 3.33
CA LEU A 118 -25.88 -1.33 3.64
C LEU A 118 -27.00 -2.13 4.33
N GLU A 119 -27.67 -1.55 5.32
CA GLU A 119 -28.80 -2.16 6.02
C GLU A 119 -29.89 -2.61 5.04
N ALA A 120 -30.23 -1.76 4.07
CA ALA A 120 -31.24 -2.07 3.04
C ALA A 120 -30.86 -3.24 2.11
N ARG A 121 -29.57 -3.63 2.06
CA ARG A 121 -29.09 -4.79 1.29
C ARG A 121 -29.02 -6.08 2.11
N ILE A 122 -29.21 -6.01 3.42
CA ILE A 122 -29.11 -7.18 4.31
C ILE A 122 -30.46 -7.87 4.42
N GLN A 123 -30.44 -9.19 4.20
CA GLN A 123 -31.57 -10.08 4.47
C GLN A 123 -31.17 -11.00 5.61
N THR A 124 -31.95 -11.03 6.70
CA THR A 124 -31.71 -11.91 7.83
C THR A 124 -32.97 -12.66 8.23
N ASN A 125 -32.80 -13.91 8.66
CA ASN A 125 -33.88 -14.75 9.18
C ASN A 125 -34.04 -14.60 10.71
N GLU A 126 -32.98 -14.12 11.39
CA GLU A 126 -32.92 -13.93 12.85
C GLU A 126 -32.25 -12.57 13.16
N GLY A 127 -32.77 -11.84 14.15
CA GLY A 127 -32.31 -10.49 14.48
C GLY A 127 -32.75 -9.42 13.48
N SER A 128 -32.13 -8.25 13.55
CA SER A 128 -32.40 -7.11 12.66
C SER A 128 -31.23 -6.84 11.70
N ALA A 129 -31.53 -6.26 10.53
CA ALA A 129 -30.50 -5.82 9.60
C ALA A 129 -29.55 -4.81 10.24
N GLN A 130 -30.07 -3.92 11.10
CA GLN A 130 -29.28 -2.98 11.88
C GLN A 130 -28.22 -3.69 12.75
N GLU A 131 -28.61 -4.72 13.52
CA GLU A 131 -27.66 -5.50 14.34
C GLU A 131 -26.55 -6.11 13.49
N VAL A 132 -26.86 -6.61 12.30
CA VAL A 132 -25.86 -7.15 11.37
C VAL A 132 -24.89 -6.06 10.91
N VAL A 133 -25.39 -4.86 10.59
CA VAL A 133 -24.52 -3.72 10.21
C VAL A 133 -23.59 -3.32 11.36
N GLU A 134 -24.09 -3.32 12.60
CA GLU A 134 -23.28 -3.06 13.79
C GLU A 134 -22.17 -4.11 13.95
N TRP A 135 -22.48 -5.40 13.78
CA TRP A 135 -21.46 -6.46 13.80
C TRP A 135 -20.43 -6.32 12.68
N LEU A 136 -20.85 -5.94 11.47
CA LEU A 136 -19.93 -5.69 10.35
C LEU A 136 -19.01 -4.50 10.64
N SER A 137 -19.55 -3.42 11.21
CA SER A 137 -18.79 -2.24 11.63
C SER A 137 -17.73 -2.61 12.67
N ASP A 138 -18.12 -3.37 13.71
CA ASP A 138 -17.20 -3.84 14.75
C ASP A 138 -16.14 -4.81 14.22
N LEU A 139 -16.53 -5.75 13.36
CA LEU A 139 -15.60 -6.67 12.69
C LEU A 139 -14.56 -5.91 11.88
N LEU A 140 -14.98 -4.97 11.03
CA LEU A 140 -14.08 -4.21 10.17
C LEU A 140 -13.18 -3.25 10.95
N ARG A 141 -13.70 -2.68 12.04
CA ARG A 141 -12.91 -1.89 12.99
C ARG A 141 -11.84 -2.71 13.68
N GLY A 142 -12.09 -4.00 13.91
CA GLY A 142 -11.09 -4.95 14.42
C GLY A 142 -9.85 -5.08 13.52
N PHE A 143 -9.94 -4.67 12.25
CA PHE A 143 -8.82 -4.62 11.32
C PHE A 143 -8.16 -3.23 11.22
N GLN A 144 -8.45 -2.31 12.16
CA GLN A 144 -7.67 -1.09 12.29
C GLN A 144 -6.20 -1.44 12.51
N GLY A 145 -5.34 -0.92 11.62
CA GLY A 145 -3.91 -1.11 11.68
C GLY A 145 -3.21 0.11 12.28
N ALA A 146 -2.52 0.86 11.43
CA ALA A 146 -1.70 2.00 11.85
C ALA A 146 -2.47 3.32 11.78
N GLY A 147 -2.02 4.28 12.59
CA GLY A 147 -2.50 5.66 12.55
C GLY A 147 -3.74 5.95 13.37
N ALA A 148 -3.97 5.25 14.49
CA ALA A 148 -5.14 5.46 15.36
C ALA A 148 -5.37 6.92 15.80
N THR A 149 -4.31 7.75 15.85
CA THR A 149 -4.38 9.18 16.18
C THR A 149 -4.72 10.09 14.99
N ARG A 150 -4.81 9.55 13.78
CA ARG A 150 -5.07 10.28 12.53
C ARG A 150 -6.56 10.28 12.18
N THR A 151 -6.95 11.20 11.28
CA THR A 151 -8.28 11.18 10.64
C THR A 151 -8.52 9.83 9.96
N TRP A 152 -9.75 9.32 10.02
CA TRP A 152 -10.15 7.99 9.52
C TRP A 152 -9.62 7.67 8.11
N CYS A 153 -9.60 8.64 7.19
CA CYS A 153 -9.16 8.42 5.80
C CYS A 153 -7.65 8.18 5.67
N ALA A 154 -6.87 8.64 6.65
CA ALA A 154 -5.41 8.53 6.72
C ALA A 154 -4.95 7.32 7.56
N GLN A 155 -5.88 6.55 8.11
CA GLN A 155 -5.59 5.31 8.80
C GLN A 155 -5.34 4.18 7.79
N VAL A 156 -4.64 3.15 8.25
CA VAL A 156 -4.22 1.99 7.47
C VAL A 156 -4.85 0.74 8.07
N PHE A 157 -5.45 -0.12 7.25
CA PHE A 157 -5.95 -1.43 7.70
C PHE A 157 -4.80 -2.42 7.89
N PHE A 158 -5.02 -3.40 8.76
CA PHE A 158 -4.17 -4.59 8.79
C PHE A 158 -4.32 -5.35 7.45
N PRO A 159 -3.25 -5.62 6.69
CA PRO A 159 -3.34 -6.12 5.33
C PRO A 159 -3.56 -7.66 5.30
N ILE A 160 -4.67 -8.13 5.86
CA ILE A 160 -5.04 -9.56 5.86
C ILE A 160 -5.52 -10.07 4.49
N THR A 161 -5.98 -9.15 3.63
CA THR A 161 -6.39 -9.42 2.24
C THR A 161 -5.99 -8.22 1.36
N PRO A 162 -5.73 -8.43 0.04
CA PRO A 162 -5.62 -7.33 -0.92
C PRO A 162 -6.79 -6.33 -0.88
N ALA A 163 -7.99 -6.77 -0.48
CA ALA A 163 -9.16 -5.90 -0.34
C ALA A 163 -8.99 -4.84 0.77
N PHE A 164 -8.05 -5.00 1.70
CA PHE A 164 -7.77 -4.01 2.75
C PHE A 164 -6.59 -3.08 2.40
N LEU A 165 -5.90 -3.35 1.29
CA LEU A 165 -4.86 -2.45 0.79
C LEU A 165 -5.52 -1.22 0.19
N ALA A 166 -5.30 -0.08 0.82
CA ALA A 166 -5.86 1.20 0.40
C ALA A 166 -4.76 2.26 0.29
N ARG A 167 -4.95 3.19 -0.64
CA ARG A 167 -4.06 4.33 -0.84
C ARG A 167 -4.09 5.24 0.39
N GLU A 168 -2.99 5.92 0.65
CA GLU A 168 -3.00 7.05 1.56
C GLU A 168 -4.01 8.10 1.07
N THR A 169 -4.81 8.63 1.99
CA THR A 169 -5.79 9.66 1.67
C THR A 169 -5.90 10.61 2.84
N ILE A 170 -5.67 11.89 2.59
CA ILE A 170 -5.58 12.91 3.62
C ILE A 170 -6.65 13.96 3.36
N TRP A 171 -7.47 14.23 4.36
CA TRP A 171 -8.51 15.25 4.31
C TRP A 171 -7.93 16.66 4.40
N ASN A 172 -8.21 17.51 3.42
CA ASN A 172 -7.75 18.90 3.37
C ASN A 172 -8.73 19.82 4.13
N ALA A 173 -8.82 19.67 5.46
CA ALA A 173 -9.81 20.37 6.29
C ALA A 173 -9.83 21.90 6.11
N SER A 174 -8.66 22.53 5.99
CA SER A 174 -8.58 23.99 5.82
C SER A 174 -9.20 24.46 4.49
N VAL A 175 -9.05 23.66 3.43
CA VAL A 175 -9.63 23.95 2.11
C VAL A 175 -11.14 23.81 2.16
N ALA A 176 -11.63 22.67 2.63
CA ALA A 176 -13.07 22.40 2.74
C ALA A 176 -13.79 23.42 3.64
N ASN A 177 -13.17 23.84 4.75
CA ASN A 177 -13.72 24.86 5.63
C ASN A 177 -13.75 26.24 4.97
N GLY A 178 -12.74 26.57 4.16
CA GLY A 178 -12.69 27.83 3.40
C GLY A 178 -13.76 27.90 2.32
N ASP A 179 -14.04 26.78 1.67
CA ASP A 179 -15.05 26.66 0.62
C ASP A 179 -16.47 26.48 1.17
N GLY A 180 -16.61 26.16 2.46
CA GLY A 180 -17.91 26.00 3.12
C GLY A 180 -18.72 24.80 2.65
N VAL A 181 -18.05 23.72 2.23
CA VAL A 181 -18.70 22.52 1.67
C VAL A 181 -19.42 21.73 2.75
N ASP A 182 -20.68 21.41 2.52
CA ASP A 182 -21.57 20.72 3.45
C ASP A 182 -22.20 19.44 2.90
N ASP A 183 -21.96 19.09 1.63
CA ASP A 183 -22.48 17.89 0.99
C ASP A 183 -21.38 16.95 0.43
N TRP A 184 -21.68 15.66 0.38
CA TRP A 184 -20.71 14.62 0.00
C TRP A 184 -20.47 14.55 -1.52
N ASP A 185 -21.48 14.90 -2.33
CA ASP A 185 -21.38 14.86 -3.79
C ASP A 185 -20.38 15.90 -4.29
N THR A 186 -20.42 17.11 -3.74
CA THR A 186 -19.43 18.16 -4.00
C THR A 186 -18.02 17.71 -3.61
N ILE A 187 -17.87 17.04 -2.46
CA ILE A 187 -16.58 16.54 -1.98
C ILE A 187 -16.00 15.49 -2.94
N THR A 188 -16.83 14.56 -3.41
CA THR A 188 -16.39 13.48 -4.30
C THR A 188 -16.14 13.96 -5.73
N GLN A 189 -16.95 14.88 -6.25
CA GLN A 189 -16.69 15.55 -7.54
C GLN A 189 -15.41 16.38 -7.51
N GLY A 190 -15.15 17.05 -6.38
CA GLY A 190 -13.93 17.81 -6.10
C GLY A 190 -12.82 16.99 -5.44
N PHE A 191 -12.77 15.66 -5.62
CA PHE A 191 -11.92 14.78 -4.81
C PHE A 191 -10.46 15.26 -4.68
N ALA A 192 -9.80 15.65 -5.76
CA ALA A 192 -8.39 16.08 -5.72
C ALA A 192 -8.16 17.43 -5.02
N HIS A 193 -9.22 18.22 -4.85
CA HIS A 193 -9.19 19.50 -4.13
C HIS A 193 -9.35 19.27 -2.62
N TYR A 194 -10.25 18.37 -2.22
CA TYR A 194 -10.55 18.10 -0.81
C TYR A 194 -9.77 16.94 -0.19
N PHE A 195 -9.23 16.03 -1.00
CA PHE A 195 -8.39 14.93 -0.56
C PHE A 195 -7.03 14.93 -1.27
N SER A 196 -5.98 14.74 -0.48
CA SER A 196 -4.63 14.52 -0.97
C SER A 196 -4.28 13.03 -0.96
N VAL A 197 -3.73 12.52 -2.07
CA VAL A 197 -3.38 11.09 -2.24
C VAL A 197 -1.93 10.86 -2.68
N ASN A 198 -1.14 11.94 -2.70
CA ASN A 198 0.23 12.00 -3.22
C ASN A 198 1.16 12.82 -2.31
N ARG A 199 0.72 13.15 -1.09
CA ARG A 199 1.56 13.86 -0.13
C ARG A 199 2.61 12.95 0.50
N HIS A 200 2.25 11.68 0.71
CA HIS A 200 3.13 10.70 1.32
C HIS A 200 3.55 11.10 2.74
N ASP A 201 2.60 11.68 3.49
CA ASP A 201 2.86 12.19 4.85
C ASP A 201 3.04 11.04 5.85
N PHE A 202 2.39 9.90 5.60
CA PHE A 202 2.41 8.70 6.44
C PHE A 202 2.86 7.46 5.68
N LEU A 203 2.33 7.25 4.47
CA LEU A 203 2.80 6.25 3.51
C LEU A 203 3.91 6.88 2.67
N ALA A 204 5.05 7.04 3.33
CA ALA A 204 6.19 7.82 2.87
C ALA A 204 7.05 7.13 1.79
N ARG A 205 6.48 6.12 1.11
CA ARG A 205 7.10 5.31 0.07
C ARG A 205 8.22 4.40 0.59
N GLY A 206 8.22 4.11 1.89
CA GLY A 206 9.16 3.17 2.52
C GLY A 206 8.89 1.74 2.08
N GLY A 207 7.63 1.30 2.02
CA GLY A 207 7.30 -0.02 1.50
C GLY A 207 7.47 -0.15 -0.02
N GLU A 208 7.26 0.93 -0.78
CA GLU A 208 7.60 0.97 -2.20
C GLU A 208 9.11 0.78 -2.42
N LEU A 209 9.93 1.42 -1.59
CA LEU A 209 11.37 1.23 -1.65
C LEU A 209 11.76 -0.22 -1.37
N LEU A 210 11.19 -0.86 -0.35
CA LEU A 210 11.41 -2.30 -0.08
C LEU A 210 11.02 -3.16 -1.29
N TYR A 211 9.90 -2.85 -1.95
CA TYR A 211 9.48 -3.52 -3.18
C TYR A 211 10.52 -3.34 -4.32
N LEU A 212 11.03 -2.12 -4.52
CA LEU A 212 12.06 -1.85 -5.51
C LEU A 212 13.39 -2.52 -5.18
N GLN A 213 13.70 -2.73 -3.90
CA GLN A 213 14.89 -3.46 -3.48
C GLN A 213 14.80 -4.94 -3.76
N LEU A 214 13.62 -5.55 -3.58
CA LEU A 214 13.37 -6.90 -4.06
C LEU A 214 13.56 -6.98 -5.58
N CYS A 215 13.00 -6.02 -6.34
CA CYS A 215 13.21 -5.97 -7.79
C CYS A 215 14.69 -5.82 -8.16
N ASN A 216 15.45 -5.00 -7.45
CA ASN A 216 16.89 -4.81 -7.68
C ASN A 216 17.67 -6.10 -7.41
N ALA A 217 17.39 -6.78 -6.29
CA ALA A 217 18.02 -8.06 -5.96
C ALA A 217 17.73 -9.11 -7.04
N LEU A 218 16.48 -9.20 -7.49
CA LEU A 218 16.06 -10.14 -8.54
C LEU A 218 16.60 -9.79 -9.93
N ALA A 219 16.90 -8.51 -10.20
CA ALA A 219 17.53 -8.05 -11.44
C ALA A 219 19.06 -8.21 -11.44
N THR A 220 19.68 -8.46 -10.28
CA THR A 220 21.14 -8.51 -10.14
C THR A 220 21.72 -9.77 -10.79
N ASP A 221 22.88 -9.62 -11.43
CA ASP A 221 23.59 -10.74 -12.04
C ASP A 221 23.97 -11.82 -11.01
N ALA A 222 23.78 -13.09 -11.40
CA ALA A 222 24.00 -14.23 -10.52
C ALA A 222 25.45 -14.33 -10.01
N ALA A 223 26.45 -13.91 -10.77
CA ALA A 223 27.85 -13.95 -10.30
C ALA A 223 28.08 -12.92 -9.18
N VAL A 224 27.45 -11.75 -9.26
CA VAL A 224 27.51 -10.73 -8.20
C VAL A 224 26.83 -11.23 -6.93
N LEU A 225 25.65 -11.83 -7.06
CA LEU A 225 24.91 -12.40 -5.93
C LEU A 225 25.66 -13.57 -5.28
N ASN A 226 26.22 -14.49 -6.07
CA ASN A 226 27.00 -15.61 -5.55
C ASN A 226 28.21 -15.12 -4.72
N GLY A 227 28.89 -14.06 -5.19
CA GLY A 227 29.96 -13.43 -4.42
C GLY A 227 29.47 -12.82 -3.10
N PHE A 228 28.33 -12.13 -3.13
CA PHE A 228 27.70 -11.56 -1.93
C PHE A 228 27.29 -12.65 -0.92
N VAL A 229 26.60 -13.69 -1.37
CA VAL A 229 26.13 -14.80 -0.53
C VAL A 229 27.31 -15.56 0.09
N ALA A 230 28.36 -15.83 -0.69
CA ALA A 230 29.58 -16.45 -0.16
C ALA A 230 30.24 -15.60 0.94
N GLY A 231 30.28 -14.27 0.75
CA GLY A 231 30.79 -13.34 1.76
C GLY A 231 29.93 -13.30 3.02
N LEU A 232 28.60 -13.31 2.87
CA LEU A 232 27.65 -13.32 3.98
C LEU A 232 27.78 -14.61 4.80
N ARG A 233 27.83 -15.77 4.14
CA ARG A 233 28.00 -17.08 4.79
C ARG A 233 29.34 -17.26 5.50
N ALA A 234 30.37 -16.53 5.09
CA ALA A 234 31.64 -16.52 5.81
C ALA A 234 31.53 -15.88 7.20
N VAL A 235 30.52 -15.01 7.40
CA VAL A 235 30.24 -14.35 8.68
C VAL A 235 29.10 -15.05 9.42
N GLU A 236 28.05 -15.43 8.70
CA GLU A 236 26.84 -16.07 9.23
C GLU A 236 26.43 -17.24 8.33
N PRO A 237 26.85 -18.49 8.65
CA PRO A 237 26.70 -19.64 7.77
C PRO A 237 25.25 -19.95 7.33
N GLU A 238 24.26 -19.57 8.13
CA GLU A 238 22.83 -19.83 7.91
C GLU A 238 22.06 -18.63 7.36
N ALA A 239 22.74 -17.54 6.97
CA ALA A 239 22.08 -16.28 6.65
C ALA A 239 21.19 -16.30 5.39
N ILE A 240 21.42 -17.23 4.45
CA ILE A 240 20.65 -17.36 3.20
C ILE A 240 20.34 -18.84 2.98
N ALA A 241 19.05 -19.16 2.87
CA ALA A 241 18.59 -20.50 2.58
C ALA A 241 18.93 -20.87 1.11
N PRO A 242 19.16 -22.16 0.80
CA PRO A 242 19.51 -22.59 -0.56
C PRO A 242 18.51 -22.11 -1.63
N GLU A 243 17.23 -22.01 -1.28
CA GLU A 243 16.18 -21.58 -2.20
C GLU A 243 16.16 -20.06 -2.47
N GLU A 244 16.87 -19.29 -1.66
CA GLU A 244 17.00 -17.83 -1.77
C GLU A 244 18.24 -17.40 -2.58
N GLU A 245 19.14 -18.33 -2.89
CA GLU A 245 20.41 -18.05 -3.59
C GLU A 245 20.22 -17.81 -5.10
N ASP A 246 19.31 -18.55 -5.73
CA ASP A 246 18.99 -18.38 -7.14
C ASP A 246 17.87 -17.35 -7.32
N PRO A 247 18.12 -16.20 -7.99
CA PRO A 247 17.11 -15.18 -8.22
C PRO A 247 15.84 -15.71 -8.88
N ARG A 248 15.96 -16.70 -9.77
CA ARG A 248 14.80 -17.28 -10.45
C ARG A 248 13.95 -18.12 -9.51
N GLN A 249 14.61 -18.92 -8.68
CA GLN A 249 13.94 -19.70 -7.63
C GLN A 249 13.29 -18.78 -6.59
N LEU A 250 14.02 -17.76 -6.11
CA LEU A 250 13.52 -16.77 -5.17
C LEU A 250 12.32 -16.00 -5.76
N HIS A 251 12.40 -15.56 -7.02
CA HIS A 251 11.29 -14.93 -7.73
C HIS A 251 10.04 -15.81 -7.70
N ALA A 252 10.17 -17.08 -8.09
CA ALA A 252 9.06 -18.02 -8.12
C ALA A 252 8.47 -18.31 -6.73
N LEU A 253 9.31 -18.34 -5.69
CA LEU A 253 8.86 -18.52 -4.31
C LEU A 253 8.12 -17.29 -3.79
N LEU A 254 8.66 -16.09 -4.00
CA LEU A 254 8.02 -14.84 -3.62
C LEU A 254 6.70 -14.64 -4.35
N GLU A 255 6.67 -14.87 -5.66
CA GLU A 255 5.46 -14.75 -6.46
C GLU A 255 4.38 -15.72 -5.96
N ARG A 256 4.74 -16.99 -5.67
CA ARG A 256 3.81 -17.97 -5.10
C ARG A 256 3.32 -17.57 -3.71
N GLY A 257 4.22 -17.10 -2.84
CA GLY A 257 3.89 -16.66 -1.49
C GLY A 257 2.93 -15.46 -1.52
N LEU A 258 3.24 -14.45 -2.32
CA LEU A 258 2.40 -13.27 -2.52
C LEU A 258 1.05 -13.66 -3.15
N GLN A 259 1.01 -14.56 -4.13
CA GLN A 259 -0.26 -15.07 -4.65
C GLN A 259 -1.07 -15.80 -3.57
N GLY A 260 -0.41 -16.57 -2.70
CA GLY A 260 -1.04 -17.24 -1.57
C GLY A 260 -1.67 -16.31 -0.53
N LEU A 261 -1.20 -15.06 -0.43
CA LEU A 261 -1.83 -14.04 0.42
C LEU A 261 -3.20 -13.57 -0.10
N SER A 262 -3.53 -13.85 -1.37
CA SER A 262 -4.89 -13.69 -1.92
C SER A 262 -5.81 -14.87 -1.54
N GLY A 263 -5.58 -15.54 -0.40
CA GLY A 263 -6.23 -16.78 0.05
C GLY A 263 -7.75 -16.69 0.30
N PRO A 264 -8.36 -17.53 1.16
CA PRO A 264 -9.81 -17.73 1.25
C PRO A 264 -10.58 -16.56 1.92
N SER A 265 -10.18 -15.32 1.67
CA SER A 265 -10.85 -14.08 2.08
C SER A 265 -11.99 -13.67 1.14
N ALA A 266 -12.43 -14.53 0.21
CA ALA A 266 -13.45 -14.19 -0.79
C ALA A 266 -14.71 -13.53 -0.20
N ALA A 267 -15.14 -13.94 1.00
CA ALA A 267 -16.25 -13.31 1.70
C ALA A 267 -15.94 -11.89 2.18
N LEU A 268 -14.73 -11.64 2.71
CA LEU A 268 -14.28 -10.30 3.09
C LEU A 268 -14.08 -9.41 1.86
N ASP A 269 -13.55 -9.97 0.77
CA ASP A 269 -13.33 -9.24 -0.48
C ASP A 269 -14.68 -8.82 -1.08
N THR A 270 -15.65 -9.75 -1.10
CA THR A 270 -17.03 -9.46 -1.52
C THR A 270 -17.67 -8.40 -0.62
N LEU A 271 -17.48 -8.48 0.70
CA LEU A 271 -18.00 -7.47 1.64
C LEU A 271 -17.41 -6.09 1.34
N VAL A 272 -16.10 -6.00 1.10
CA VAL A 272 -15.43 -4.74 0.72
C VAL A 272 -15.99 -4.20 -0.59
N GLU A 273 -16.17 -5.05 -1.60
CA GLU A 273 -16.76 -4.65 -2.89
C GLU A 273 -18.18 -4.11 -2.69
N VAL A 274 -19.02 -4.80 -1.93
CA VAL A 274 -20.39 -4.36 -1.63
C VAL A 274 -20.39 -2.98 -0.95
N ILE A 275 -19.51 -2.74 0.03
CA ILE A 275 -19.42 -1.45 0.73
C ILE A 275 -18.92 -0.34 -0.21
N GLU A 276 -17.95 -0.63 -1.07
CA GLU A 276 -17.42 0.35 -2.03
C GLU A 276 -18.42 0.71 -3.13
N GLU A 277 -19.34 -0.19 -3.48
CA GLU A 277 -20.43 0.05 -4.44
C GLU A 277 -21.63 0.83 -3.89
N LEU A 278 -21.63 1.17 -2.60
CA LEU A 278 -22.61 2.07 -2.01
C LEU A 278 -22.23 3.52 -2.32
#